data_AF-A0A3D8HMD6-F1
#
_entry.id   AF-A0A3D8HMD6-F1
#
_cell.length_a   1.000
_cell.length_b   1.000
_cell.length_c   1.000
_cell.angle_alpha   90.00
_cell.angle_beta   90.00
_cell.angle_gamma   90.00
#
_symmetry.space_group_name_H-M   'P 1'
#
loop_
_entity.id
_entity.type
_entity.pdbx_description
1 polymer ?
#
loop_
_entity_poly.entity_id
_entity_poly.type
_entity_poly.pdbx_seq_one_letter_code
_entity_poly.pdbx_strand_id
1 'polypeptide(L)'
;MRKVLFPKNGVLKEKLFGSIYELKSENNRFYAELEPENSYIFDGEEFYCLKGFGDIEYNLFPKHAPNFEKINLENLDYFIQNDTHSATNFDEIAQIEEFIKMFDLNTAQPLPLLYTKSYNNLFNQLLGYRNERYTYL
;
A
#
# COMPACT_ATOMS: atom_id res chain seq x y z
N MET A 1 -10.01 3.27 11.12
CA MET A 1 -10.17 4.33 10.11
C MET A 1 -8.83 4.74 9.49
N ARG A 2 -8.83 4.98 8.17
CA ARG A 2 -7.70 5.32 7.29
C ARG A 2 -7.92 6.71 6.68
N LYS A 3 -6.95 7.62 6.77
CA LYS A 3 -7.04 8.94 6.11
C LYS A 3 -6.68 8.81 4.63
N VAL A 4 -7.67 8.96 3.77
CA VAL A 4 -7.53 8.89 2.31
C VAL A 4 -7.62 10.30 1.73
N LEU A 5 -6.68 10.65 0.86
CA LEU A 5 -6.54 11.95 0.23
C LEU A 5 -7.16 11.95 -1.18
N PHE A 6 -7.79 13.06 -1.52
CA PHE A 6 -8.47 13.27 -2.80
C PHE A 6 -7.96 14.55 -3.47
N PRO A 7 -7.83 14.56 -4.81
CA PRO A 7 -7.27 15.70 -5.55
C PRO A 7 -8.24 16.88 -5.66
N LYS A 8 -9.53 16.65 -5.43
CA LYS A 8 -10.60 17.65 -5.53
C LYS A 8 -11.74 17.28 -4.57
N ASN A 9 -12.60 18.25 -4.31
CA ASN A 9 -13.89 17.96 -3.71
C ASN A 9 -14.75 17.16 -4.72
N GLY A 10 -15.49 16.17 -4.23
CA GLY A 10 -16.24 15.26 -5.09
C GLY A 10 -17.18 14.38 -4.28
N VAL A 11 -17.82 13.43 -4.94
CA VAL A 11 -18.79 12.54 -4.29
C VAL A 11 -18.11 11.22 -3.94
N LEU A 12 -17.90 11.01 -2.64
CA LEU A 12 -17.38 9.76 -2.09
C LEU A 12 -18.52 8.91 -1.52
N LYS A 13 -18.58 7.64 -1.91
CA LYS A 13 -19.59 6.68 -1.44
C LYS A 13 -18.97 5.36 -1.06
N GLU A 14 -19.49 4.71 -0.04
CA GLU A 14 -19.20 3.30 0.22
C GLU A 14 -20.02 2.41 -0.74
N LYS A 15 -19.37 1.43 -1.35
CA LYS A 15 -19.96 0.60 -2.41
C LYS A 15 -21.06 -0.33 -1.91
N LEU A 16 -20.92 -0.88 -0.70
CA LEU A 16 -21.84 -1.88 -0.14
C LEU A 16 -23.18 -1.26 0.30
N PHE A 17 -23.12 -0.16 1.06
CA PHE A 17 -24.29 0.43 1.70
C PHE A 17 -24.75 1.73 1.03
N GLY A 18 -23.96 2.28 0.10
CA GLY A 18 -24.27 3.53 -0.59
C GLY A 18 -24.13 4.79 0.27
N SER A 19 -23.61 4.66 1.50
CA SER A 19 -23.35 5.75 2.43
C SER A 19 -22.48 6.82 1.76
N ILE A 20 -22.91 8.08 1.80
CA ILE A 20 -22.17 9.21 1.23
C ILE A 20 -21.27 9.80 2.32
N TYR A 21 -20.01 10.02 1.98
CA TYR A 21 -19.01 10.59 2.88
C TYR A 21 -18.68 12.02 2.45
N GLU A 22 -18.74 12.96 3.40
CA GLU A 22 -18.24 14.31 3.18
C GLU A 22 -16.71 14.34 3.25
N LEU A 23 -16.10 15.05 2.30
CA LEU A 23 -14.65 15.29 2.31
C LEU A 23 -14.34 16.49 3.20
N LYS A 24 -13.45 16.29 4.17
CA LYS A 24 -12.86 17.35 4.97
C LYS A 24 -11.74 18.03 4.17
N SER A 25 -11.42 19.28 4.47
CA SER A 25 -10.32 20.01 3.83
C SER A 25 -9.22 20.37 4.84
N GLU A 26 -7.97 20.09 4.49
CA GLU A 26 -6.78 20.45 5.28
C GLU A 26 -5.62 20.74 4.32
N ASN A 27 -4.89 21.84 4.55
CA ASN A 27 -3.67 22.20 3.80
C ASN A 27 -3.83 22.12 2.25
N ASN A 28 -4.92 22.67 1.71
CA ASN A 28 -5.28 22.62 0.28
C ASN A 28 -5.51 21.21 -0.30
N ARG A 29 -5.76 20.20 0.55
CA ARG A 29 -6.12 18.84 0.15
C ARG A 29 -7.47 18.45 0.74
N PHE A 30 -8.16 17.54 0.06
CA PHE A 30 -9.41 16.94 0.54
C PHE A 30 -9.11 15.56 1.12
N TYR A 31 -9.78 15.18 2.19
CA TYR A 31 -9.60 13.88 2.81
C TYR A 31 -10.87 13.32 3.44
N ALA A 32 -10.90 11.99 3.58
CA ALA A 32 -11.89 11.28 4.37
C ALA A 32 -11.21 10.24 5.26
N GLU A 33 -11.81 9.98 6.41
CA GLU A 33 -11.44 8.86 7.29
C GLU A 33 -12.34 7.68 6.94
N LEU A 34 -11.77 6.67 6.28
CA LEU A 34 -12.50 5.53 5.74
C LEU A 34 -12.25 4.28 6.56
N GLU A 35 -13.24 3.41 6.65
CA GLU A 35 -13.01 2.10 7.25
C GLU A 35 -12.15 1.26 6.29
N PRO A 36 -11.08 0.65 6.80
CA PRO A 36 -10.27 -0.23 5.99
C PRO A 36 -11.06 -1.51 5.68
N GLU A 37 -10.59 -2.23 4.66
CA GLU A 37 -11.18 -3.45 4.12
C GLU A 37 -12.56 -3.27 3.47
N ASN A 38 -12.92 -2.02 3.14
CA ASN A 38 -14.14 -1.67 2.43
C ASN A 38 -13.85 -1.11 1.03
N SER A 39 -14.84 -1.26 0.15
CA SER A 39 -14.80 -0.68 -1.20
C SER A 39 -15.55 0.64 -1.25
N TYR A 40 -14.99 1.60 -1.96
CA TYR A 40 -15.51 2.94 -2.11
C TYR A 40 -15.53 3.35 -3.58
N ILE A 41 -16.38 4.33 -3.88
CA ILE A 41 -16.52 4.95 -5.20
C ILE A 41 -16.33 6.45 -5.02
N PHE A 42 -15.33 7.02 -5.68
CA PHE A 42 -15.10 8.44 -5.73
C PHE A 42 -15.29 8.95 -7.16
N ASP A 43 -16.27 9.82 -7.39
CA ASP A 43 -16.59 10.39 -8.72
C ASP A 43 -16.73 9.33 -9.83
N GLY A 44 -17.22 8.13 -9.49
CA GLY A 44 -17.40 7.01 -10.41
C GLY A 44 -16.19 6.08 -10.55
N GLU A 45 -15.06 6.39 -9.91
CA GLU A 45 -13.91 5.50 -9.84
C GLU A 45 -13.94 4.65 -8.57
N GLU A 46 -13.86 3.34 -8.75
CA GLU A 46 -13.82 2.39 -7.62
C GLU A 46 -12.42 2.25 -7.07
N PHE A 47 -12.32 2.15 -5.74
CA PHE A 47 -11.11 1.75 -5.04
C PHE A 47 -11.44 0.96 -3.78
N TYR A 48 -10.49 0.13 -3.35
CA TYR A 48 -10.56 -0.67 -2.14
C TYR A 48 -9.62 -0.09 -1.10
N CYS A 49 -10.19 0.38 0.02
CA CYS A 49 -9.45 0.97 1.12
C CYS A 49 -8.76 -0.16 1.90
N LEU A 50 -7.45 -0.23 1.82
CA LEU A 50 -6.66 -1.21 2.58
C LEU A 50 -6.45 -0.73 4.02
N LYS A 51 -6.15 -1.69 4.92
CA LYS A 51 -5.53 -1.37 6.22
C LYS A 51 -4.19 -0.65 5.98
N GLY A 52 -3.75 0.12 6.99
CA GLY A 52 -2.45 0.78 6.97
C GLY A 52 -2.41 2.11 7.73
N PHE A 53 -1.20 2.68 7.86
CA PHE A 53 -0.94 3.94 8.56
C PHE A 53 -0.45 5.07 7.63
N GLY A 54 -0.66 6.33 8.04
CA GLY A 54 -0.35 7.54 7.25
C GLY A 54 -1.47 8.00 6.31
N ASP A 55 -1.21 9.08 5.57
CA ASP A 55 -2.16 9.63 4.60
C ASP A 55 -1.83 9.09 3.20
N ILE A 56 -2.82 8.70 2.41
CA ILE A 56 -2.60 8.09 1.09
C ILE A 56 -3.61 8.55 0.05
N GLU A 57 -3.18 8.79 -1.19
CA GLU A 57 -4.06 9.20 -2.29
C GLU A 57 -4.95 8.06 -2.79
N TYR A 58 -6.23 8.37 -3.05
CA TYR A 58 -7.23 7.35 -3.40
C TYR A 58 -6.87 6.53 -4.66
N ASN A 59 -6.24 7.17 -5.64
CA ASN A 59 -5.84 6.59 -6.93
C ASN A 59 -4.67 5.60 -6.82
N LEU A 60 -4.00 5.53 -5.67
CA LEU A 60 -2.94 4.57 -5.39
C LEU A 60 -3.50 3.24 -4.87
N PHE A 61 -4.76 3.22 -4.41
CA PHE A 61 -5.41 2.00 -3.96
C PHE A 61 -5.80 1.10 -5.14
N PRO A 62 -5.87 -0.23 -4.92
CA PRO A 62 -6.42 -1.14 -5.91
C PRO A 62 -7.90 -0.88 -6.15
N LYS A 63 -8.39 -1.17 -7.36
CA LYS A 63 -9.83 -1.06 -7.66
C LYS A 63 -10.70 -2.08 -6.90
N HIS A 64 -10.11 -3.23 -6.57
CA HIS A 64 -10.80 -4.36 -5.96
C HIS A 64 -9.99 -4.90 -4.80
N ALA A 65 -10.67 -5.61 -3.88
CA ALA A 65 -10.02 -6.32 -2.80
C ALA A 65 -8.96 -7.26 -3.38
N PRO A 66 -7.69 -7.11 -2.99
CA PRO A 66 -6.65 -7.98 -3.53
C PRO A 66 -6.83 -9.40 -2.98
N ASN A 67 -6.73 -10.38 -3.88
CA ASN A 67 -6.88 -11.80 -3.54
C ASN A 67 -5.55 -12.39 -3.04
N PHE A 68 -4.92 -11.75 -2.06
CA PHE A 68 -3.71 -12.29 -1.43
C PHE A 68 -4.14 -13.32 -0.38
N GLU A 69 -4.17 -14.58 -0.76
CA GLU A 69 -4.12 -15.64 0.25
C GLU A 69 -2.77 -15.52 0.99
N LYS A 70 -2.81 -15.09 2.27
CA LYS A 70 -1.66 -15.10 3.21
C LYS A 70 -0.46 -14.22 2.83
N ILE A 71 -0.64 -12.93 2.61
CA ILE A 71 0.43 -11.99 2.95
C ILE A 71 -0.01 -11.25 4.20
N ASN A 72 0.70 -11.44 5.32
CA ASN A 72 0.44 -10.69 6.56
C ASN A 72 0.52 -9.20 6.24
N LEU A 73 -0.65 -8.55 6.15
CA LEU A 73 -0.84 -7.14 5.78
C LEU A 73 0.07 -6.18 6.58
N GLU A 74 0.42 -6.57 7.80
CA GLU A 74 1.29 -5.81 8.72
C GLU A 74 2.70 -5.58 8.16
N ASN A 75 3.30 -6.59 7.49
CA ASN A 75 4.62 -6.45 6.88
C ASN A 75 4.55 -5.56 5.63
N LEU A 76 3.45 -5.66 4.88
CA LEU A 76 3.21 -4.87 3.68
C LEU A 76 3.09 -3.37 4.00
N ASP A 77 2.37 -3.06 5.08
CA ASP A 77 2.17 -1.70 5.58
C ASP A 77 3.46 -1.07 6.12
N TYR A 78 4.31 -1.86 6.79
CA TYR A 78 5.63 -1.43 7.23
C TYR A 78 6.48 -0.96 6.04
N PHE A 79 6.49 -1.70 4.94
CA PHE A 79 7.32 -1.37 3.78
C PHE A 79 6.77 -0.21 2.93
N ILE A 80 5.44 -0.09 2.80
CA ILE A 80 4.83 1.04 2.08
C ILE A 80 5.09 2.37 2.79
N GLN A 81 5.07 2.38 4.13
CA GLN A 81 5.38 3.58 4.93
C GLN A 81 6.85 3.98 4.85
N ASN A 82 7.72 3.01 4.59
CA ASN A 82 9.15 3.15 4.63
C ASN A 82 9.78 3.03 3.23
N ASP A 83 9.06 3.44 2.17
CA ASP A 83 9.54 3.40 0.76
C ASP A 83 10.84 4.22 0.56
N THR A 84 11.20 5.09 1.51
CA THR A 84 12.48 5.84 1.56
C THR A 84 13.42 5.38 2.68
N HIS A 85 13.02 4.42 3.51
CA HIS A 85 13.86 3.89 4.57
C HIS A 85 14.88 2.94 3.96
N SER A 86 16.14 3.12 4.36
CA SER A 86 17.20 2.17 4.06
C SER A 86 17.24 1.17 5.21
N ALA A 87 17.01 -0.11 4.93
CA ALA A 87 17.08 -1.14 5.96
C ALA A 87 18.48 -1.15 6.59
N THR A 88 18.57 -1.10 7.92
CA THR A 88 19.87 -0.93 8.60
C THR A 88 20.26 -2.11 9.49
N ASN A 89 19.34 -3.05 9.74
CA ASN A 89 19.58 -4.18 10.63
C ASN A 89 19.23 -5.54 9.99
N PHE A 90 19.79 -6.62 10.55
CA PHE A 90 19.66 -7.97 10.00
C PHE A 90 18.23 -8.53 10.05
N ASP A 91 17.45 -8.19 11.07
CA ASP A 91 16.08 -8.69 11.23
C ASP A 91 15.15 -8.05 10.20
N GLU A 92 15.34 -6.78 9.91
CA GLU A 92 14.63 -6.03 8.87
C GLU A 92 14.95 -6.56 7.46
N ILE A 93 16.22 -6.86 7.19
CA ILE A 93 16.63 -7.51 5.93
C ILE A 93 15.95 -8.87 5.77
N ALA A 94 15.86 -9.68 6.84
CA ALA A 94 15.18 -10.98 6.78
C ALA A 94 13.67 -10.85 6.49
N GLN A 95 13.01 -9.83 7.05
CA GLN A 95 11.61 -9.52 6.75
C GLN A 95 11.40 -9.10 5.29
N ILE A 96 12.33 -8.32 4.73
CA ILE A 96 12.31 -7.95 3.30
C ILE A 96 12.47 -9.19 2.41
N GLU A 97 13.40 -10.09 2.75
CA GLU A 97 13.61 -11.34 2.01
C GLU A 97 12.38 -12.26 2.06
N GLU A 98 11.70 -12.34 3.20
CA GLU A 98 10.47 -13.10 3.36
C GLU A 98 9.31 -12.49 2.54
N PHE A 99 9.18 -11.16 2.57
CA PHE A 99 8.20 -10.43 1.76
C PHE A 99 8.40 -10.69 0.27
N ILE A 100 9.62 -10.54 -0.25
CA ILE A 100 9.93 -10.78 -1.68
C ILE A 100 9.59 -12.22 -2.07
N LYS A 101 9.97 -13.21 -1.25
CA LYS A 101 9.63 -14.62 -1.51
C LYS A 101 8.11 -14.85 -1.55
N MET A 102 7.37 -14.30 -0.59
CA MET A 102 5.91 -14.43 -0.56
C MET A 102 5.23 -13.70 -1.72
N PHE A 103 5.79 -12.56 -2.15
CA PHE A 103 5.32 -11.82 -3.31
C PHE A 103 5.53 -12.61 -4.60
N ASP A 104 6.73 -13.14 -4.82
CA ASP A 104 7.08 -13.94 -6.01
C ASP A 104 6.22 -15.21 -6.11
N LEU A 105 6.02 -15.93 -5.00
CA LEU A 105 5.20 -17.16 -4.94
C LEU A 105 3.73 -16.94 -5.31
N ASN A 106 3.22 -15.71 -5.18
CA ASN A 106 1.80 -15.38 -5.37
C ASN A 106 1.49 -14.69 -6.71
N THR A 107 2.44 -14.61 -7.64
CA THR A 107 2.23 -13.91 -8.92
C THR A 107 1.48 -14.77 -9.96
N ALA A 108 0.15 -14.81 -9.85
CA ALA A 108 -0.75 -15.34 -10.89
C ALA A 108 -1.57 -14.24 -11.61
N GLN A 109 -1.55 -12.98 -11.13
CA GLN A 109 -2.43 -11.91 -11.62
C GLN A 109 -1.74 -10.53 -11.63
N PRO A 110 -2.23 -9.56 -12.44
CA PRO A 110 -1.73 -8.19 -12.44
C PRO A 110 -1.91 -7.53 -11.07
N LEU A 111 -0.79 -7.10 -10.47
CA LEU A 111 -0.75 -6.53 -9.14
C LEU A 111 -0.93 -5.00 -9.17
N PRO A 112 -1.50 -4.40 -8.11
CA PRO A 112 -1.59 -2.95 -7.94
C PRO A 112 -0.23 -2.24 -8.06
N LEU A 113 -0.23 -1.04 -8.65
CA LEU A 113 0.97 -0.26 -8.95
C LEU A 113 1.79 0.06 -7.69
N LEU A 114 1.13 0.39 -6.58
CA LEU A 114 1.76 0.68 -5.28
C LEU A 114 2.65 -0.49 -4.83
N TYR A 115 2.12 -1.70 -4.88
CA TYR A 115 2.85 -2.90 -4.46
C TYR A 115 3.98 -3.25 -5.40
N THR A 116 3.76 -3.11 -6.70
CA THR A 116 4.81 -3.36 -7.70
C THR A 116 5.98 -2.39 -7.53
N LYS A 117 5.69 -1.13 -7.23
CA LYS A 117 6.72 -0.10 -7.00
C LYS A 117 7.51 -0.37 -5.71
N SER A 118 6.83 -0.61 -4.59
CA SER A 118 7.48 -0.91 -3.31
C SER A 118 8.26 -2.23 -3.37
N TYR A 119 7.73 -3.26 -4.03
CA TYR A 119 8.46 -4.51 -4.31
C TYR A 119 9.75 -4.25 -5.08
N ASN A 120 9.68 -3.53 -6.21
CA ASN A 120 10.86 -3.26 -7.04
C ASN A 120 11.92 -2.46 -6.27
N ASN A 121 11.49 -1.52 -5.43
CA ASN A 121 12.39 -0.74 -4.58
C ASN A 121 13.09 -1.63 -3.55
N LEU A 122 12.33 -2.42 -2.79
CA LEU A 122 12.87 -3.37 -1.81
C LEU A 122 13.80 -4.42 -2.44
N PHE A 123 13.42 -4.94 -3.60
CA PHE A 123 14.24 -5.89 -4.35
C PHE A 123 15.59 -5.27 -4.75
N ASN A 124 15.57 -4.04 -5.26
CA ASN A 124 16.79 -3.31 -5.61
C ASN A 124 17.65 -2.98 -4.38
N GLN A 125 17.04 -2.58 -3.26
CA GLN A 125 17.73 -2.38 -1.99
C GLN A 125 18.40 -3.69 -1.53
N LEU A 126 17.66 -4.80 -1.54
CA LEU A 126 18.17 -6.10 -1.16
C LEU A 126 19.32 -6.56 -2.08
N LEU A 127 19.24 -6.33 -3.40
CA LEU A 127 20.34 -6.59 -4.32
C LEU A 127 21.59 -5.77 -3.97
N GLY A 128 21.42 -4.50 -3.58
CA GLY A 128 22.50 -3.65 -3.07
C GLY A 128 23.15 -4.22 -1.81
N TYR A 129 22.35 -4.54 -0.79
CA TYR A 129 22.84 -5.09 0.48
C TYR A 129 23.46 -6.47 0.35
N ARG A 130 22.94 -7.34 -0.54
CA ARG A 130 23.54 -8.65 -0.80
C ARG A 130 24.97 -8.49 -1.30
N ASN A 131 25.21 -7.61 -2.27
CA ASN A 131 26.57 -7.35 -2.74
C ASN A 131 27.48 -6.91 -1.59
N GLU A 132 27.07 -5.94 -0.77
CA GLU A 132 27.85 -5.46 0.38
C GLU A 132 28.14 -6.57 1.42
N ARG A 133 27.15 -7.42 1.69
CA ARG A 133 27.26 -8.55 2.63
C ARG A 133 28.19 -9.66 2.12
N TYR A 134 28.29 -9.85 0.80
CA TYR A 134 29.14 -10.87 0.18
C TYR A 134 30.52 -10.35 -0.27
N THR A 135 30.75 -9.04 -0.29
CA THR A 135 32.09 -8.45 -0.57
C THR A 135 33.10 -8.61 0.56
N TYR A 136 32.69 -9.05 1.74
CA TYR A 136 33.60 -9.35 2.86
C TYR A 136 34.04 -10.84 2.92
N LEU A 137 33.91 -11.59 1.81
CA LEU A 137 34.38 -12.96 1.68
C LEU A 137 35.59 -13.07 0.75
#